data_AF-A0A975EM26-F1
#
_entry.id   AF-A0A975EM26-F1
#
_cell.length_a   1.000
_cell.length_b   1.000
_cell.length_c   1.000
_cell.angle_alpha   90.00
_cell.angle_beta   90.00
_cell.angle_gamma   90.00
#
_symmetry.space_group_name_H-M   'P 1'
#
loop_
_entity.id
_entity.type
_entity.pdbx_description
1 polymer ?
#
loop_
_entity_poly.entity_id
_entity_poly.type
_entity_poly.pdbx_seq_one_letter_code
_entity_poly.pdbx_strand_id
1 'polypeptide(L)'
;MSHLLRSSVVALTLLAAPVSAQDDPSGNVFYGFDFVLVPIAIKWACGGEAEEDLSRIDAVVTAFPEDAEAAQMERIVTDLKKAQTGEVKLAQIMGAPLNSEQEERLCTAATKLNLEHLSPETFEIGGDSELSQEQQLAWRNFFFVVENLSS
;
A
#
# COMPACT_ATOMS: atom_id res chain seq x y z
N MET A 1 11.03 -25.62 -33.00
CA MET A 1 11.03 -25.94 -31.57
C MET A 1 10.87 -24.63 -30.84
N SER A 2 9.63 -24.33 -30.46
CA SER A 2 9.21 -22.99 -30.05
C SER A 2 9.33 -22.84 -28.54
N HIS A 3 10.00 -21.77 -28.11
CA HIS A 3 10.14 -21.37 -26.72
C HIS A 3 8.75 -21.06 -26.13
N LEU A 4 8.38 -21.79 -25.08
CA LEU A 4 7.21 -21.50 -24.26
C LEU A 4 7.52 -20.29 -23.38
N LEU A 5 7.05 -19.12 -23.80
CA LEU A 5 6.89 -17.94 -22.98
C LEU A 5 5.91 -18.26 -21.85
N ARG A 6 6.43 -18.57 -20.67
CA ARG A 6 5.66 -18.72 -19.44
C ARG A 6 5.34 -17.31 -18.92
N SER A 7 4.37 -16.67 -19.56
CA SER A 7 3.72 -15.45 -19.03
C SER A 7 2.96 -15.83 -17.77
N SER A 8 3.58 -15.66 -16.61
CA SER A 8 2.87 -15.63 -15.33
C SER A 8 2.35 -14.22 -15.12
N VAL A 9 1.15 -13.96 -15.64
CA VAL A 9 0.34 -12.81 -15.22
C VAL A 9 -0.09 -13.11 -13.79
N VAL A 10 0.56 -12.48 -12.81
CA VAL A 10 0.14 -12.54 -11.40
C VAL A 10 -1.11 -11.68 -11.27
N ALA A 11 -2.26 -12.33 -11.25
CA ALA A 11 -3.55 -11.67 -11.11
C ALA A 11 -3.77 -11.22 -9.65
N LEU A 12 -3.64 -9.92 -9.40
CA LEU A 12 -4.15 -9.22 -8.22
C LEU A 12 -5.63 -9.61 -8.00
N THR A 13 -5.91 -10.34 -6.92
CA THR A 13 -7.30 -10.60 -6.49
C THR A 13 -7.41 -10.46 -4.97
N LEU A 14 -7.22 -9.25 -4.47
CA LEU A 14 -7.70 -8.86 -3.14
C LEU A 14 -8.30 -7.46 -3.06
N LEU A 15 -8.48 -6.79 -4.19
CA LEU A 15 -9.36 -5.64 -4.31
C LEU A 15 -10.35 -5.96 -5.43
N ALA A 16 -11.46 -6.60 -5.09
CA ALA A 16 -12.67 -6.30 -5.85
C ALA A 16 -12.98 -4.83 -5.51
N ALA A 17 -12.30 -3.91 -6.21
CA ALA A 17 -12.60 -2.51 -6.15
C ALA A 17 -14.10 -2.39 -6.44
N PRO A 18 -14.87 -1.60 -5.67
CA PRO A 18 -16.13 -1.13 -6.20
C PRO A 18 -15.81 -0.50 -7.57
N VAL A 19 -16.59 -0.86 -8.58
CA VAL A 19 -16.64 -0.15 -9.85
C VAL A 19 -17.13 1.27 -9.53
N SER A 20 -16.22 2.13 -9.07
CA SER A 20 -16.44 3.57 -8.85
C SER A 20 -15.63 4.39 -9.86
N ALA A 21 -14.94 3.74 -10.81
CA ALA A 21 -14.19 4.40 -11.88
C ALA A 21 -15.09 4.95 -13.02
N GLN A 22 -16.41 5.04 -12.84
CA GLN A 22 -17.34 5.54 -13.87
C GLN A 22 -17.71 7.03 -13.70
N ASP A 23 -17.42 7.64 -12.56
CA ASP A 23 -17.54 9.09 -12.38
C ASP A 23 -16.12 9.67 -12.24
N ASP A 24 -15.63 10.25 -13.33
CA ASP A 24 -14.36 10.97 -13.48
C ASP A 24 -13.15 10.47 -12.64
N PRO A 25 -12.32 9.54 -13.17
CA PRO A 25 -11.13 9.04 -12.47
C PRO A 25 -10.03 10.10 -12.25
N SER A 26 -10.20 11.34 -12.72
CA SER A 26 -9.19 12.40 -12.59
C SER A 26 -9.35 13.30 -11.35
N GLY A 27 -10.40 13.10 -10.54
CA GLY A 27 -10.70 13.98 -9.41
C GLY A 27 -10.43 13.43 -8.00
N ASN A 28 -10.40 12.11 -7.81
CA ASN A 28 -10.35 11.52 -6.46
C ASN A 28 -8.92 11.44 -5.91
N VAL A 29 -8.68 12.09 -4.76
CA VAL A 29 -7.36 12.12 -4.09
C VAL A 29 -6.82 10.73 -3.71
N PHE A 30 -7.70 9.75 -3.49
CA PHE A 30 -7.33 8.37 -3.13
C PHE A 30 -7.14 7.44 -4.33
N TYR A 31 -7.24 7.94 -5.58
CA TYR A 31 -6.93 7.13 -6.74
C TYR A 31 -5.47 6.64 -6.69
N GLY A 32 -5.26 5.32 -6.76
CA GLY A 32 -3.93 4.72 -6.67
C GLY A 32 -3.35 4.61 -5.24
N PHE A 33 -4.13 4.93 -4.19
CA PHE A 33 -3.67 4.76 -2.81
C PHE A 33 -3.38 3.31 -2.45
N ASP A 34 -3.90 2.34 -3.18
CA ASP A 34 -3.56 0.93 -3.00
C ASP A 34 -2.05 0.65 -3.15
N PHE A 35 -1.36 1.39 -4.03
CA PHE A 35 0.11 1.32 -4.16
C PHE A 35 0.86 1.79 -2.90
N VAL A 36 0.20 2.58 -2.05
CA VAL A 36 0.74 3.05 -0.77
C VAL A 36 0.24 2.17 0.38
N LEU A 37 -1.05 1.86 0.43
CA LEU A 37 -1.70 1.21 1.56
C LEU A 37 -1.38 -0.29 1.66
N VAL A 38 -1.16 -1.00 0.55
CA VAL A 38 -0.74 -2.42 0.62
C VAL A 38 0.65 -2.56 1.27
N PRO A 39 1.68 -1.80 0.86
CA PRO A 39 2.96 -1.78 1.57
C PRO A 39 2.86 -1.41 3.06
N ILE A 40 1.95 -0.50 3.42
CA ILE A 40 1.69 -0.14 4.82
C ILE A 40 0.99 -1.27 5.58
N ALA A 41 0.06 -2.00 4.95
CA ALA A 41 -0.54 -3.19 5.55
C ALA A 41 0.53 -4.24 5.89
N ILE A 42 1.50 -4.43 4.99
CA ILE A 42 2.65 -5.33 5.17
C ILE A 42 3.53 -4.82 6.32
N LYS A 43 3.86 -3.51 6.34
CA LYS A 43 4.59 -2.88 7.44
C LYS A 43 3.96 -3.18 8.80
N TRP A 44 2.64 -2.97 8.93
CA TRP A 44 1.93 -3.18 10.19
C TRP A 44 1.83 -4.66 10.57
N ALA A 45 1.60 -5.55 9.61
CA ALA A 45 1.64 -6.99 9.84
C ALA A 45 3.02 -7.49 10.32
N CYS A 46 4.08 -6.79 9.94
CA CYS A 46 5.46 -7.03 10.37
C CYS A 46 5.84 -6.33 11.69
N GLY A 47 4.88 -5.68 12.37
CA GLY A 47 5.11 -4.98 13.63
C GLY A 47 5.79 -3.61 13.48
N GLY A 48 5.75 -3.01 12.30
CA GLY A 48 6.19 -1.62 12.09
C GLY A 48 5.27 -0.61 12.77
N GLU A 49 5.76 0.62 12.89
CA GLU A 49 5.01 1.77 13.42
C GLU A 49 3.69 1.95 12.65
N ALA A 50 2.56 2.14 13.34
CA ALA A 50 1.26 2.35 12.73
C ALA A 50 0.53 3.63 13.15
N GLU A 51 0.85 4.21 14.32
CA GLU A 51 0.13 5.38 14.84
C GLU A 51 0.43 6.63 14.01
N GLU A 52 1.68 6.83 13.59
CA GLU A 52 2.06 7.95 12.73
C GLU A 52 1.43 7.82 11.33
N ASP A 53 1.49 6.61 10.75
CA ASP A 53 0.86 6.33 9.46
C ASP A 53 -0.66 6.58 9.52
N LEU A 54 -1.33 6.09 10.57
CA LEU A 54 -2.77 6.32 10.79
C LEU A 54 -3.09 7.80 10.93
N SER A 55 -2.30 8.55 11.70
CA SER A 55 -2.52 9.99 11.88
C SER A 55 -2.46 10.74 10.55
N ARG A 56 -1.60 10.32 9.63
CA ARG A 56 -1.44 10.95 8.31
C ARG A 56 -2.57 10.56 7.36
N ILE A 57 -2.97 9.29 7.37
CA ILE A 57 -4.15 8.83 6.62
C ILE A 57 -5.40 9.59 7.08
N ASP A 58 -5.58 9.73 8.39
CA ASP A 58 -6.73 10.43 8.99
C ASP A 58 -6.77 11.92 8.61
N ALA A 59 -5.61 12.58 8.55
CA ALA A 59 -5.51 13.96 8.09
C ALA A 59 -5.99 14.14 6.64
N VAL A 60 -5.61 13.23 5.74
CA VAL A 60 -6.05 13.27 4.33
C VAL A 60 -7.53 12.90 4.20
N VAL A 61 -8.00 11.88 4.93
CA VAL A 61 -9.43 11.52 4.97
C VAL A 61 -10.30 12.67 5.46
N THR A 62 -9.85 13.39 6.49
CA THR A 62 -10.56 14.55 7.04
C THR A 62 -10.60 15.72 6.07
N ALA A 63 -9.53 15.92 5.29
CA ALA A 63 -9.45 17.00 4.30
C ALA A 63 -10.32 16.73 3.05
N PHE A 64 -10.45 15.46 2.66
CA PHE A 64 -11.18 15.05 1.44
C PHE A 64 -12.28 14.01 1.75
N PRO A 65 -13.33 14.36 2.53
CA PRO A 65 -14.30 13.40 3.05
C PRO A 65 -15.16 12.74 1.96
N GLU A 66 -15.55 13.49 0.91
CA GLU A 66 -16.35 12.95 -0.20
C GLU A 66 -15.55 11.92 -1.01
N ASP A 67 -14.27 12.22 -1.27
CA ASP A 67 -13.36 11.31 -1.95
C ASP A 67 -13.05 10.07 -1.11
N ALA A 68 -12.92 10.24 0.21
CA ALA A 68 -12.69 9.16 1.16
C ALA A 68 -13.89 8.21 1.24
N GLU A 69 -15.11 8.74 1.21
CA GLU A 69 -16.34 7.94 1.12
C GLU A 69 -16.38 7.15 -0.19
N ALA A 70 -16.15 7.81 -1.33
CA ALA A 70 -16.14 7.18 -2.65
C ALA A 70 -15.09 6.06 -2.77
N ALA A 71 -13.93 6.24 -2.14
CA ALA A 71 -12.84 5.27 -2.08
C ALA A 71 -13.01 4.22 -0.95
N GLN A 72 -14.06 4.30 -0.13
CA GLN A 72 -14.31 3.41 1.01
C GLN A 72 -13.16 3.38 2.03
N MET A 73 -12.55 4.53 2.31
CA MET A 73 -11.38 4.63 3.19
C MET A 73 -11.63 4.12 4.61
N GLU A 74 -12.84 4.25 5.15
CA GLU A 74 -13.20 3.69 6.47
C GLU A 74 -13.00 2.17 6.51
N ARG A 75 -13.45 1.48 5.46
CA ARG A 75 -13.28 0.02 5.32
C ARG A 75 -11.81 -0.34 5.16
N ILE A 76 -11.08 0.40 4.34
CA ILE A 76 -9.65 0.15 4.09
C ILE A 76 -8.85 0.33 5.39
N VAL A 77 -9.06 1.42 6.13
CA VAL A 77 -8.40 1.65 7.43
C VAL A 77 -8.73 0.55 8.44
N THR A 78 -9.97 0.06 8.42
CA THR A 78 -10.37 -1.09 9.25
C THR A 78 -9.56 -2.33 8.88
N ASP A 79 -9.42 -2.65 7.59
CA ASP A 79 -8.67 -3.81 7.14
C ASP A 79 -7.15 -3.67 7.39
N LEU A 80 -6.58 -2.46 7.32
CA LEU A 80 -5.21 -2.20 7.74
C LEU A 80 -5.00 -2.52 9.24
N LYS A 81 -5.93 -2.12 10.11
CA LYS A 81 -5.86 -2.45 11.55
C LYS A 81 -5.95 -3.96 11.82
N LYS A 82 -6.64 -4.72 10.97
CA LYS A 82 -6.64 -6.20 11.05
C LYS A 82 -5.27 -6.80 10.71
N ALA A 83 -4.51 -6.18 9.81
CA ALA A 83 -3.14 -6.56 9.54
C ALA A 83 -2.25 -6.32 10.77
N GLN A 84 -2.39 -5.17 11.43
CA GLN A 84 -1.66 -4.84 12.66
C GLN A 84 -1.93 -5.83 13.81
N THR A 85 -3.19 -6.21 14.00
CA THR A 85 -3.59 -7.16 15.07
C THR A 85 -3.30 -8.63 14.72
N GLY A 86 -2.81 -8.89 13.49
CA GLY A 86 -2.51 -10.23 13.01
C GLY A 86 -3.75 -11.09 12.70
N GLU A 87 -4.94 -10.48 12.63
CA GLU A 87 -6.17 -11.09 12.11
C GLU A 87 -6.01 -11.41 10.62
N VAL A 88 -5.34 -10.53 9.87
CA VAL A 88 -4.91 -10.78 8.49
C VAL A 88 -3.42 -11.13 8.49
N LYS A 89 -3.08 -12.31 7.96
CA LYS A 89 -1.69 -12.79 7.86
C LYS A 89 -0.99 -12.22 6.62
N LEU A 90 0.35 -12.13 6.70
CA LEU A 90 1.19 -11.63 5.61
C LEU A 90 0.96 -12.36 4.28
N ALA A 91 0.84 -13.69 4.31
CA ALA A 91 0.51 -14.50 3.14
C ALA A 91 -0.86 -14.17 2.52
N GLN A 92 -1.83 -13.74 3.33
CA GLN A 92 -3.13 -13.27 2.84
C GLN A 92 -2.98 -11.90 2.17
N ILE A 93 -2.23 -10.97 2.77
CA ILE A 93 -1.96 -9.64 2.18
C ILE A 93 -1.26 -9.80 0.82
N MET A 94 -0.26 -10.68 0.74
CA MET A 94 0.50 -10.94 -0.48
C MET A 94 -0.27 -11.79 -1.51
N GLY A 95 -1.39 -12.40 -1.12
CA GLY A 95 -2.14 -13.34 -1.98
C GLY A 95 -1.38 -14.62 -2.33
N ALA A 96 -0.29 -14.93 -1.62
CA ALA A 96 0.57 -16.08 -1.86
C ALA A 96 1.24 -16.57 -0.57
N PRO A 97 1.47 -17.90 -0.42
CA PRO A 97 2.24 -18.41 0.69
C PRO A 97 3.68 -17.91 0.63
N LEU A 98 4.21 -17.54 1.79
CA LEU A 98 5.60 -17.12 1.98
C LEU A 98 6.32 -18.13 2.88
N ASN A 99 7.59 -18.40 2.60
CA ASN A 99 8.48 -19.08 3.52
C ASN A 99 9.13 -18.07 4.49
N SER A 100 9.77 -18.56 5.55
CA SER A 100 10.34 -17.68 6.58
C SER A 100 11.39 -16.69 6.05
N GLU A 101 12.18 -17.06 5.03
CA GLU A 101 13.16 -16.16 4.43
C GLU A 101 12.50 -15.04 3.61
N GLN A 102 11.45 -15.38 2.87
CA GLN A 102 10.63 -14.42 2.12
C GLN A 102 9.92 -13.45 3.07
N GLU A 103 9.34 -13.96 4.17
CA GLU A 103 8.71 -13.13 5.20
C GLU A 103 9.73 -12.18 5.85
N GLU A 104 10.91 -12.68 6.23
CA GLU A 104 11.95 -11.87 6.85
C GLU A 104 12.44 -10.74 5.92
N ARG A 105 12.72 -11.06 4.65
CA ARG A 105 13.14 -10.06 3.64
C ARG A 105 12.06 -8.99 3.43
N LEU A 106 10.80 -9.42 3.31
CA LEU A 106 9.67 -8.51 3.11
C LEU A 106 9.48 -7.60 4.33
N CYS A 107 9.46 -8.16 5.53
CA CYS A 107 9.30 -7.39 6.77
C CYS A 107 10.46 -6.43 7.02
N THR A 108 11.69 -6.84 6.74
CA THR A 108 12.88 -5.96 6.86
C THR A 108 12.80 -4.75 5.94
N ALA A 109 12.22 -4.92 4.74
CA ALA A 109 12.04 -3.81 3.82
C ALA A 109 10.83 -2.93 4.20
N ALA A 110 9.70 -3.54 4.57
CA ALA A 110 8.44 -2.85 4.85
C ALA A 110 8.51 -1.97 6.11
N THR A 111 9.19 -2.44 7.16
CA THR A 111 9.31 -1.72 8.44
C THR A 111 10.02 -0.38 8.35
N LYS A 112 10.71 -0.11 7.23
CA LYS A 112 11.40 1.17 6.96
C LYS A 112 10.53 2.20 6.27
N LEU A 113 9.36 1.78 5.77
CA LEU A 113 8.44 2.68 5.07
C LEU A 113 7.77 3.62 6.07
N ASN A 114 7.56 4.86 5.66
CA ASN A 114 6.68 5.78 6.35
C ASN A 114 5.85 6.56 5.32
N LEU A 115 4.89 7.32 5.83
CA LEU A 115 4.03 8.19 5.04
C LEU A 115 4.39 9.66 5.18
N GLU A 116 5.67 10.01 5.40
CA GLU A 116 6.05 11.38 5.79
C GLU A 116 5.60 12.49 4.83
N HIS A 117 5.44 12.15 3.55
CA HIS A 117 5.00 13.00 2.44
C HIS A 117 3.48 13.08 2.28
N LEU A 118 2.73 12.23 2.99
CA LEU A 118 1.28 12.19 2.92
C LEU A 118 0.71 13.30 3.81
N SER A 119 0.26 14.36 3.17
CA SER A 119 -0.48 15.45 3.81
C SER A 119 -1.51 16.03 2.82
N PRO A 120 -2.55 16.73 3.31
CA PRO A 120 -3.55 17.34 2.42
C PRO A 120 -2.95 18.31 1.40
N GLU A 121 -1.93 19.08 1.80
CA GLU A 121 -1.30 20.12 0.99
C GLU A 121 -0.61 19.56 -0.28
N THR A 122 -0.16 18.31 -0.24
CA THR A 122 0.41 17.62 -1.41
C THR A 122 -0.59 17.50 -2.57
N PHE A 123 -1.90 17.53 -2.26
CA PHE A 123 -2.97 17.34 -3.24
C PHE A 123 -3.64 18.65 -3.70
N GLU A 124 -3.54 19.73 -2.92
CA GLU A 124 -4.30 20.96 -3.19
C GLU A 124 -3.71 21.86 -4.30
N ILE A 125 -2.38 21.87 -4.48
CA ILE A 125 -1.72 22.75 -5.49
C ILE A 125 -0.44 22.11 -6.01
N GLY A 126 -0.52 20.96 -6.68
CA GLY A 126 0.64 20.32 -7.34
C GLY A 126 1.91 20.34 -6.48
N GLY A 127 1.75 20.11 -5.17
CA GLY A 127 2.80 20.34 -4.20
C GLY A 127 3.90 19.33 -4.43
N ASP A 128 5.11 19.81 -4.72
CA ASP A 128 6.32 18.99 -4.79
C ASP A 128 6.73 18.58 -3.36
N SER A 129 5.89 17.79 -2.70
CA SER A 129 6.28 17.04 -1.52
C SER A 129 7.02 15.79 -1.98
N GLU A 130 8.31 15.99 -2.30
CA GLU A 130 9.19 14.88 -2.59
C GLU A 130 9.49 14.10 -1.29
N LEU A 131 9.40 12.78 -1.39
CA LEU A 131 9.95 11.88 -0.37
C LEU A 131 11.40 12.27 -0.03
N SER A 132 11.79 12.16 1.25
CA SER A 132 13.21 12.26 1.59
C SER A 132 14.03 11.23 0.82
N GLN A 133 15.32 11.49 0.60
CA GLN A 133 16.21 10.50 -0.05
C GLN A 133 16.17 9.14 0.66
N GLU A 134 16.05 9.12 1.99
CA GLU A 134 15.92 7.90 2.77
C GLU A 134 14.65 7.14 2.41
N GLN A 135 13.50 7.81 2.36
CA GLN A 135 12.25 7.16 1.99
C GLN A 135 12.22 6.76 0.52
N GLN A 136 12.76 7.55 -0.41
CA GLN A 136 12.90 7.14 -1.81
C GLN A 136 13.69 5.81 -1.93
N LEU A 137 14.77 5.66 -1.17
CA LEU A 137 15.55 4.43 -1.11
C LEU A 137 14.77 3.29 -0.46
N ALA A 138 14.04 3.55 0.63
CA ALA A 138 13.24 2.56 1.34
C ALA A 138 12.12 2.00 0.46
N TRP A 139 11.33 2.88 -0.17
CA TRP A 139 10.26 2.51 -1.10
C TRP A 139 10.80 1.73 -2.31
N ARG A 140 11.89 2.18 -2.92
CA ARG A 140 12.54 1.43 -4.02
C ARG A 140 13.02 0.06 -3.58
N ASN A 141 13.64 -0.05 -2.41
CA ASN A 141 14.10 -1.32 -1.87
C ASN A 141 12.94 -2.27 -1.56
N PHE A 142 11.85 -1.75 -1.01
CA PHE A 142 10.64 -2.53 -0.77
C PHE A 142 10.08 -3.13 -2.07
N PHE A 143 9.87 -2.32 -3.11
CA PHE A 143 9.36 -2.82 -4.38
C PHE A 143 10.33 -3.80 -5.04
N PHE A 144 11.63 -3.54 -4.98
CA PHE A 144 12.64 -4.50 -5.44
C PHE A 144 12.53 -5.85 -4.72
N VAL A 145 12.33 -5.86 -3.40
CA VAL A 145 12.11 -7.10 -2.64
C VAL A 145 10.84 -7.81 -3.13
N VAL A 146 9.71 -7.09 -3.23
CA VAL A 146 8.42 -7.64 -3.67
C VAL A 146 8.54 -8.30 -5.05
N GLU A 147 9.17 -7.62 -6.01
CA GLU A 147 9.40 -8.14 -7.37
C GLU A 147 10.28 -9.40 -7.40
N ASN A 148 11.18 -9.54 -6.41
CA ASN A 148 12.15 -10.63 -6.30
C ASN A 148 11.85 -11.57 -5.11
N LEU A 149 10.59 -11.66 -4.71
CA LEU A 149 10.15 -12.64 -3.69
C LEU A 149 10.12 -14.07 -4.24
N SER A 150 9.95 -14.23 -5.55
CA SER A 150 9.80 -15.54 -6.21
C SER A 150 11.10 -16.14 -6.74
N SER A 151 12.19 -15.39 -6.66
CA SER A 151 13.50 -15.67 -7.25
C SER A 151 14.51 -16.21 -6.24
#